data_AF-A0A915J401-F1
#
_entry.id   AF-A0A915J401-F1
#
_cell.length_a   1.000
_cell.length_b   1.000
_cell.length_c   1.000
_cell.angle_alpha   90.00
_cell.angle_beta   90.00
_cell.angle_gamma   90.00
#
_symmetry.space_group_name_H-M   'P 1'
#
loop_
_entity.id
_entity.type
_entity.pdbx_description
1 polymer ?
#
loop_
_entity_poly.entity_id
_entity_poly.type
_entity_poly.pdbx_seq_one_letter_code
_entity_poly.pdbx_strand_id
1 'polypeptide(L)'
;MHWKDVSGWAMYGGSNLGTRKEVPRDFCRVAEQLRKHKIQGLLIVGGFEAYHSALCLFDKRDEYAEFRIPICVIPATISNNVPGTGFSIGRQRYLILRSEKANRNYTTDFITKLFSEEGAGTFDTKQINFDKQQFFGSFRTNRKEFGYFFPFDRILSIKMAARAVEWLVKMAVHYSAGSPTGEISTAEPESCVILGLLNRQVAFTPVDSV
;
A
#
# COMPACT_ATOMS: atom_id res chain seq x y z
N MET A 1 0.87 13.95 -16.93
CA MET A 1 -0.42 13.91 -16.22
C MET A 1 -0.69 15.31 -15.70
N HIS A 2 -1.80 15.92 -16.12
CA HIS A 2 -2.25 17.22 -15.65
C HIS A 2 -3.23 17.07 -14.50
N TRP A 3 -3.41 18.13 -13.70
CA TRP A 3 -4.36 18.15 -12.57
C TRP A 3 -5.79 17.75 -12.97
N LYS A 4 -6.22 18.13 -14.18
CA LYS A 4 -7.55 17.80 -14.70
C LYS A 4 -7.75 16.31 -14.93
N ASP A 5 -6.69 15.57 -15.23
CA ASP A 5 -6.74 14.15 -15.57
C ASP A 5 -7.11 13.28 -14.36
N VAL A 6 -6.76 13.74 -13.15
CA VAL A 6 -6.95 13.01 -11.89
C VAL A 6 -8.19 13.43 -11.09
N SER A 7 -8.99 14.35 -11.65
CA SER A 7 -10.20 14.83 -10.99
C SER A 7 -11.16 13.68 -10.71
N GLY A 8 -11.61 13.57 -9.47
CA GLY A 8 -12.56 12.54 -9.03
C GLY A 8 -11.96 11.15 -8.79
N TRP A 9 -10.68 10.90 -9.10
CA TRP A 9 -10.05 9.58 -8.93
C TRP A 9 -10.11 9.07 -7.49
N ALA A 10 -10.03 9.97 -6.51
CA ALA A 10 -10.11 9.61 -5.09
C ALA A 10 -11.45 8.97 -4.68
N MET A 11 -12.51 9.11 -5.48
CA MET A 11 -13.85 8.61 -5.14
C MET A 11 -14.11 7.21 -5.68
N TYR A 12 -13.39 6.78 -6.72
CA TYR A 12 -13.65 5.53 -7.43
C TYR A 12 -12.68 4.44 -7.01
N GLY A 13 -13.16 3.20 -6.93
CA GLY A 13 -12.31 2.02 -6.75
C GLY A 13 -11.61 1.59 -8.04
N GLY A 14 -10.71 0.60 -7.92
CA GLY A 14 -9.92 0.01 -9.00
C GLY A 14 -8.78 0.89 -9.52
N SER A 15 -8.35 0.70 -10.77
CA SER A 15 -7.17 1.37 -11.33
C SER A 15 -7.47 2.12 -12.64
N ASN A 16 -7.33 3.44 -12.60
CA ASN A 16 -7.48 4.31 -13.78
C ASN A 16 -6.29 4.22 -14.74
N LEU A 17 -5.13 3.79 -14.25
CA LEU A 17 -3.92 3.55 -15.06
C LEU A 17 -3.79 2.09 -15.53
N GLY A 18 -4.71 1.23 -15.09
CA GLY A 18 -4.60 -0.22 -15.25
C GLY A 18 -3.70 -0.85 -14.19
N THR A 19 -3.90 -2.14 -13.95
CA THR A 19 -3.04 -2.96 -13.10
C THR A 19 -3.07 -4.39 -13.61
N ARG A 20 -1.94 -5.09 -13.56
CA ARG A 20 -1.81 -6.50 -13.92
C ARG A 20 -0.90 -7.19 -12.93
N LYS A 21 -1.09 -8.49 -12.74
CA LYS A 21 -0.26 -9.34 -11.88
C LYS A 21 0.98 -9.86 -12.62
N GLU A 22 1.55 -9.02 -13.47
CA GLU A 22 2.74 -9.36 -14.26
C GLU A 22 3.97 -8.73 -13.61
N VAL A 23 4.96 -9.57 -13.31
CA VAL A 23 6.27 -9.14 -12.81
C VAL A 23 7.18 -8.89 -14.02
N PRO A 24 8.09 -7.90 -14.00
CA PRO A 24 9.03 -7.65 -15.08
C PRO A 24 9.80 -8.92 -15.48
N ARG A 25 9.73 -9.28 -16.76
CA ARG A 25 10.53 -10.39 -17.35
C ARG A 25 11.65 -9.88 -18.25
N ASP A 26 11.34 -8.85 -19.03
CA ASP A 26 12.28 -8.20 -19.95
C ASP A 26 12.84 -6.93 -19.29
N PHE A 27 13.87 -7.12 -18.46
CA PHE A 27 14.51 -6.04 -17.72
C PHE A 27 15.21 -5.04 -18.64
N CYS A 28 15.75 -5.49 -19.78
CA CYS A 28 16.38 -4.63 -20.77
C CYS A 28 15.38 -3.59 -21.29
N ARG A 29 14.19 -4.04 -21.71
CA ARG A 29 13.15 -3.13 -22.19
C ARG A 29 12.64 -2.18 -21.11
N VAL A 30 12.57 -2.63 -19.85
CA VAL A 30 12.18 -1.76 -18.73
C VAL A 30 13.25 -0.68 -18.51
N ALA A 31 14.53 -1.05 -18.47
CA ALA A 31 15.65 -0.11 -18.33
C ALA A 31 15.66 0.91 -19.48
N GLU A 32 15.44 0.48 -20.72
CA GLU A 32 15.31 1.38 -21.87
C GLU A 32 14.19 2.41 -21.69
N GLN A 33 13.02 2.00 -21.17
CA GLN A 33 11.92 2.94 -20.91
C GLN A 33 12.27 3.92 -19.79
N LEU A 34 12.90 3.46 -18.71
CA LEU A 34 13.33 4.34 -17.62
C LEU A 34 14.31 5.41 -18.12
N ARG A 35 15.30 5.01 -18.92
CA ARG A 35 16.27 5.94 -19.55
C ARG A 35 15.60 6.88 -20.53
N LYS A 36 14.75 6.39 -21.43
CA LYS A 36 14.04 7.20 -22.42
C LYS A 36 13.21 8.31 -21.77
N HIS A 37 12.55 7.99 -20.67
CA HIS A 37 11.71 8.92 -19.93
C HIS A 37 12.45 9.69 -18.81
N LYS A 38 13.76 9.45 -18.65
CA LYS A 38 14.60 10.04 -17.60
C LYS A 38 13.99 9.92 -16.20
N ILE A 39 13.50 8.73 -15.89
CA ILE A 39 12.84 8.46 -14.60
C ILE A 39 13.91 8.36 -13.52
N GLN A 40 13.80 9.21 -12.49
CA GLN A 40 14.77 9.33 -11.41
C GLN A 40 14.29 8.73 -10.08
N GLY A 41 13.05 8.26 -10.03
CA GLY A 41 12.46 7.65 -8.85
C GLY A 41 11.19 6.91 -9.25
N LEU A 42 10.91 5.81 -8.56
CA LEU A 42 9.81 4.91 -8.90
C LEU A 42 8.91 4.69 -7.68
N LEU A 43 7.62 4.95 -7.86
CA LEU A 43 6.57 4.61 -6.90
C LEU A 43 5.74 3.46 -7.46
N ILE A 44 5.75 2.31 -6.78
CA ILE A 44 4.99 1.13 -7.18
C ILE A 44 3.83 0.95 -6.20
N VAL A 45 2.60 0.85 -6.71
CA VAL A 45 1.41 0.63 -5.88
C VAL A 45 0.81 -0.73 -6.26
N GLY A 46 0.72 -1.64 -5.30
CA GLY A 46 0.16 -2.97 -5.56
C GLY A 46 0.37 -3.98 -4.44
N GLY A 47 0.05 -5.24 -4.73
CA GLY A 47 0.15 -6.35 -3.80
C GLY A 47 1.53 -7.02 -3.77
N PHE A 48 1.54 -8.33 -3.61
CA PHE A 48 2.77 -9.12 -3.54
C PHE A 48 3.62 -9.02 -4.81
N GLU A 49 2.96 -8.95 -5.98
CA GLU A 49 3.63 -8.80 -7.26
C GLU A 49 4.37 -7.45 -7.38
N ALA A 50 3.87 -6.40 -6.75
CA ALA A 50 4.55 -5.10 -6.69
C ALA A 50 5.80 -5.16 -5.80
N TYR A 51 5.69 -5.82 -4.64
CA TYR A 51 6.84 -6.10 -3.78
C TYR A 51 7.91 -6.91 -4.53
N HIS A 52 7.51 -8.03 -5.14
CA HIS A 52 8.44 -8.88 -5.87
C HIS A 52 9.07 -8.16 -7.07
N SER A 53 8.31 -7.31 -7.78
CA SER A 53 8.86 -6.49 -8.85
C SER A 53 9.93 -5.51 -8.36
N ALA A 54 9.72 -4.89 -7.20
CA ALA A 54 10.73 -4.00 -6.60
C ALA A 54 11.99 -4.75 -6.21
N LEU A 55 11.85 -5.96 -5.65
CA LEU A 55 12.99 -6.83 -5.32
C LEU A 55 13.76 -7.25 -6.58
N CYS A 56 13.06 -7.68 -7.65
CA CYS A 56 13.72 -8.02 -8.91
C CYS A 56 14.46 -6.82 -9.53
N LEU A 57 13.91 -5.61 -9.45
CA LEU A 57 14.59 -4.40 -9.92
C LEU A 57 15.81 -4.08 -9.05
N PHE A 58 15.71 -4.29 -7.74
CA PHE A 58 16.81 -4.12 -6.79
C PHE A 58 17.98 -5.07 -7.10
N ASP A 59 17.70 -6.37 -7.27
CA ASP A 59 18.71 -7.38 -7.59
C ASP A 59 19.42 -7.11 -8.94
N LYS A 60 18.72 -6.45 -9.87
CA LYS A 60 19.22 -6.13 -11.20
C LYS A 60 19.97 -4.80 -11.30
N ARG A 61 20.21 -4.12 -10.17
CA ARG A 61 20.95 -2.84 -10.13
C ARG A 61 22.41 -2.93 -10.56
N ASP A 62 23.01 -4.12 -10.51
CA ASP A 62 24.37 -4.34 -10.99
C ASP A 62 24.43 -4.49 -12.52
N GLU A 63 23.37 -5.03 -13.12
CA GLU A 63 23.26 -5.23 -14.57
C GLU A 63 22.77 -3.97 -15.29
N TYR A 64 21.88 -3.18 -14.66
CA TYR A 64 21.27 -1.99 -15.26
C TYR A 64 21.40 -0.79 -14.35
N ALA A 65 22.19 0.20 -14.79
CA ALA A 65 22.38 1.45 -14.04
C ALA A 65 21.07 2.23 -13.88
N GLU A 66 20.11 2.06 -14.80
CA GLU A 66 18.79 2.69 -14.75
C GLU A 66 17.94 2.28 -13.56
N PHE A 67 18.23 1.12 -12.94
CA PHE A 67 17.52 0.67 -11.73
C PHE A 67 18.10 1.25 -10.44
N ARG A 68 19.22 1.99 -10.52
CA ARG A 68 19.88 2.66 -9.39
C ARG A 68 19.16 3.95 -8.99
N ILE A 69 17.83 3.90 -8.95
CA ILE A 69 16.96 4.99 -8.55
C ILE A 69 16.25 4.61 -7.24
N PRO A 70 15.78 5.60 -6.44
CA PRO A 70 14.94 5.33 -5.29
C PRO A 70 13.62 4.68 -5.71
N ILE A 71 13.28 3.55 -5.09
CA ILE A 71 12.04 2.80 -5.33
C ILE A 71 11.25 2.71 -4.03
N CYS A 72 9.98 3.09 -4.06
CA CYS A 72 9.07 2.94 -2.93
C CYS A 72 7.87 2.09 -3.34
N VAL A 73 7.54 1.08 -2.55
CA VAL A 73 6.36 0.23 -2.74
C VAL A 73 5.29 0.61 -1.74
N ILE A 74 4.09 0.95 -2.20
CA ILE A 74 2.90 1.11 -1.36
C ILE A 74 2.07 -0.18 -1.45
N PRO A 75 1.94 -0.94 -0.36
CA PRO A 75 1.11 -2.13 -0.32
C PRO A 75 -0.38 -1.82 -0.52
N ALA A 76 -0.94 -2.29 -1.61
CA ALA A 76 -2.36 -2.18 -1.98
C ALA A 76 -2.88 -3.55 -2.43
N THR A 77 -3.47 -4.28 -1.48
CA THR A 77 -4.05 -5.61 -1.69
C THR A 77 -5.17 -5.86 -0.67
N ILE A 78 -6.17 -6.63 -1.08
CA ILE A 78 -7.25 -7.06 -0.18
C ILE A 78 -6.74 -8.15 0.79
N SER A 79 -5.82 -8.99 0.33
CA SER A 79 -5.34 -10.18 1.06
C SER A 79 -4.38 -9.89 2.20
N ASN A 80 -3.88 -8.66 2.33
CA ASN A 80 -2.92 -8.25 3.35
C ASN A 80 -1.69 -9.18 3.48
N ASN A 81 -1.20 -9.66 2.33
CA ASN A 81 -0.12 -10.63 2.22
C ASN A 81 1.21 -10.00 1.76
N VAL A 82 1.36 -8.68 1.89
CA VAL A 82 2.61 -8.00 1.53
C VAL A 82 3.50 -7.93 2.77
N PRO A 83 4.73 -8.43 2.72
CA PRO A 83 5.68 -8.34 3.82
C PRO A 83 5.95 -6.89 4.24
N GLY A 84 6.35 -6.67 5.50
CA GLY A 84 6.81 -5.34 5.96
C GLY A 84 5.68 -4.37 6.30
N THR A 85 4.42 -4.78 6.17
CA THR A 85 3.27 -4.01 6.65
C THR A 85 2.30 -4.88 7.43
N GLY A 86 1.78 -4.38 8.55
CA GLY A 86 0.62 -4.98 9.23
C GLY A 86 -0.70 -4.65 8.52
N PHE A 87 -0.66 -3.75 7.53
CA PHE A 87 -1.84 -3.20 6.88
C PHE A 87 -1.62 -2.82 5.40
N SER A 88 -2.36 -3.45 4.49
CA SER A 88 -2.42 -3.08 3.07
C SER A 88 -3.65 -2.22 2.75
N ILE A 89 -3.52 -1.32 1.77
CA ILE A 89 -4.63 -0.50 1.27
C ILE A 89 -5.65 -1.41 0.55
N GLY A 90 -6.94 -1.24 0.85
CA GLY A 90 -8.04 -1.98 0.21
C GLY A 90 -8.54 -3.22 0.96
N ARG A 91 -8.03 -3.47 2.17
CA ARG A 91 -8.54 -4.54 3.05
C ARG A 91 -10.02 -4.32 3.41
N GLN A 92 -10.86 -5.30 3.11
CA GLN A 92 -12.27 -5.28 3.52
C GLN A 92 -12.38 -5.38 5.04
N ARG A 93 -13.22 -4.53 5.64
CA ARG A 93 -13.55 -4.57 7.07
C ARG A 93 -15.04 -4.73 7.24
N TYR A 94 -15.43 -5.62 8.13
CA TYR A 94 -16.82 -5.81 8.54
C TYR A 94 -16.96 -5.34 9.99
N LEU A 95 -18.00 -4.53 10.24
CA LEU A 95 -18.35 -4.08 11.59
C LEU A 95 -19.58 -4.86 12.06
N ILE A 96 -19.43 -5.60 13.15
CA ILE A 96 -20.54 -6.29 13.81
C ILE A 96 -20.95 -5.43 15.00
N LEU A 97 -22.14 -4.85 14.94
CA LEU A 97 -22.72 -4.07 16.05
C LEU A 97 -23.63 -4.96 16.89
N ARG A 98 -23.29 -5.11 18.18
CA ARG A 98 -24.07 -5.88 19.14
C ARG A 98 -24.28 -5.06 20.40
N SER A 99 -25.53 -4.89 20.82
CA SER A 99 -25.85 -4.26 22.09
C SER A 99 -25.41 -5.16 23.26
N GLU A 100 -24.84 -4.56 24.31
CA GLU A 100 -24.37 -5.27 25.50
C GLU A 100 -25.45 -6.18 26.14
N LYS A 101 -26.73 -5.79 26.00
CA LYS A 101 -27.91 -6.50 26.53
C LYS A 101 -28.70 -7.29 25.49
N ALA A 102 -28.19 -7.42 24.26
CA ALA A 102 -28.91 -8.11 23.18
C ALA A 102 -29.25 -9.57 23.54
N ASN A 103 -28.33 -10.26 24.22
CA ASN A 103 -28.54 -11.61 24.71
C ASN A 103 -27.50 -11.93 25.79
N ARG A 104 -27.91 -12.64 26.87
CA ARG A 104 -27.03 -12.97 28.00
C ARG A 104 -25.99 -14.05 27.67
N ASN A 105 -26.28 -14.93 26.73
CA ASN A 105 -25.42 -16.08 26.37
C ASN A 105 -24.49 -15.74 25.18
N TYR A 106 -25.00 -14.99 24.19
CA TYR A 106 -24.20 -14.50 23.05
C TYR A 106 -23.52 -13.17 23.41
N THR A 107 -22.50 -13.27 24.27
CA THR A 107 -21.70 -12.12 24.71
C THR A 107 -20.76 -11.64 23.59
N THR A 108 -20.28 -10.40 23.70
CA THR A 108 -19.30 -9.85 22.76
C THR A 108 -18.04 -10.72 22.70
N ASP A 109 -17.59 -11.21 23.86
CA ASP A 109 -16.44 -12.10 23.96
C ASP A 109 -16.69 -13.45 23.27
N PHE A 110 -17.88 -14.04 23.46
CA PHE A 110 -18.26 -15.28 22.80
C PHE A 110 -18.27 -15.12 21.28
N ILE A 111 -18.97 -14.09 20.78
CA ILE A 111 -19.08 -13.82 19.34
C ILE A 111 -17.69 -13.54 18.73
N THR A 112 -16.83 -12.80 19.44
CA THR A 112 -15.47 -12.53 18.98
C THR A 112 -14.69 -13.83 18.83
N LYS A 113 -14.66 -14.68 19.87
CA LYS A 113 -13.98 -15.98 19.84
C LYS A 113 -14.53 -16.90 18.74
N LEU A 114 -15.86 -16.95 18.59
CA LEU A 114 -16.51 -17.74 17.55
C LEU A 114 -16.03 -17.33 16.16
N PHE A 115 -16.06 -16.03 15.85
CA PHE A 115 -15.58 -15.55 14.55
C PHE A 115 -14.06 -15.68 14.40
N SER A 116 -13.27 -15.58 15.48
CA SER A 116 -11.83 -15.86 15.43
C SER A 116 -11.56 -17.30 15.00
N GLU A 117 -12.26 -18.24 15.61
CA GLU A 117 -12.10 -19.68 15.38
C GLU A 117 -12.60 -20.07 13.99
N GLU A 118 -13.86 -19.75 13.68
CA GLU A 118 -14.49 -20.04 12.37
C GLU A 118 -13.81 -19.30 11.21
N GLY A 119 -13.14 -18.18 11.50
CA GLY A 119 -12.38 -17.43 10.53
C GLY A 119 -11.15 -18.18 10.01
N ALA A 120 -10.61 -19.16 10.76
CA ALA A 120 -9.46 -19.99 10.40
C ALA A 120 -8.28 -19.18 9.82
N GLY A 121 -8.02 -17.99 10.37
CA GLY A 121 -6.96 -17.07 9.90
C GLY A 121 -7.28 -16.27 8.64
N THR A 122 -8.47 -16.45 8.04
CA THR A 122 -8.92 -15.70 6.85
C THR A 122 -9.14 -14.22 7.16
N PHE A 123 -9.53 -13.89 8.39
CA PHE A 123 -9.67 -12.52 8.86
C PHE A 123 -9.34 -12.42 10.36
N ASP A 124 -8.95 -11.22 10.78
CA ASP A 124 -8.68 -10.89 12.18
C ASP A 124 -9.93 -10.26 12.82
N THR A 125 -10.28 -10.72 14.01
CA THR A 125 -11.44 -10.26 14.77
C THR A 125 -10.99 -9.45 15.97
N LYS A 126 -11.43 -8.19 16.06
CA LYS A 126 -11.14 -7.32 17.20
C LYS A 126 -12.42 -6.82 17.85
N GLN A 127 -12.49 -6.99 19.16
CA GLN A 127 -13.53 -6.39 19.98
C GLN A 127 -13.23 -4.91 20.21
N ILE A 128 -14.25 -4.07 19.99
CA ILE A 128 -14.22 -2.66 20.36
C ILE A 128 -15.43 -2.43 21.26
N ASN A 129 -15.18 -2.18 22.55
CA ASN A 129 -16.22 -1.79 23.48
C ASN A 129 -16.48 -0.29 23.27
N PHE A 130 -17.61 0.02 22.66
CA PHE A 130 -18.04 1.40 22.43
C PHE A 130 -18.67 1.94 23.72
N ASP A 131 -17.93 2.76 24.46
CA ASP A 131 -18.57 3.69 25.39
C ASP A 131 -19.39 4.70 24.58
N LYS A 132 -20.56 5.08 25.12
CA LYS A 132 -21.75 5.68 24.46
C LYS A 132 -21.56 6.92 23.56
N GLN A 133 -20.34 7.39 23.32
CA GLN A 133 -20.05 8.54 22.47
C GLN A 133 -19.20 8.14 21.27
N GLN A 134 -19.75 7.43 20.27
CA GLN A 134 -19.33 7.63 18.89
C GLN A 134 -20.19 6.85 17.87
N PHE A 135 -20.79 7.65 16.99
CA PHE A 135 -20.93 7.37 15.56
C PHE A 135 -22.11 6.50 15.07
N PHE A 136 -23.22 7.17 14.76
CA PHE A 136 -24.07 6.76 13.63
C PHE A 136 -23.42 7.27 12.33
N GLY A 137 -22.93 6.34 11.50
CA GLY A 137 -22.44 6.61 10.15
C GLY A 137 -22.89 5.49 9.22
N SER A 138 -23.84 5.80 8.34
CA SER A 138 -24.65 4.90 7.51
C SER A 138 -23.87 3.84 6.71
N PHE A 139 -24.16 2.55 6.92
CA PHE A 139 -23.71 1.43 6.09
C PHE A 139 -24.88 0.76 5.39
N ARG A 140 -25.13 1.12 4.14
CA ARG A 140 -25.78 0.26 3.15
C ARG A 140 -25.58 0.82 1.76
N THR A 141 -24.88 0.11 0.88
CA THR A 141 -25.23 0.06 -0.55
C THR A 141 -24.79 -1.29 -1.15
N ASN A 142 -25.79 -2.05 -1.60
CA ASN A 142 -25.63 -3.18 -2.50
C ASN A 142 -25.34 -2.62 -3.91
N ARG A 143 -24.09 -2.56 -4.36
CA ARG A 143 -23.78 -2.43 -5.80
C ARG A 143 -22.55 -3.25 -6.16
N LYS A 144 -22.80 -4.33 -6.90
CA LYS A 144 -21.80 -5.07 -7.68
C LYS A 144 -21.50 -4.28 -8.96
N GLU A 145 -20.74 -3.21 -8.86
CA GLU A 145 -20.10 -2.50 -9.97
C GLU A 145 -19.05 -1.58 -9.35
N PHE A 146 -17.77 -1.92 -9.52
CA PHE A 146 -16.58 -1.12 -9.16
C PHE A 146 -16.75 -0.24 -7.89
N GLY A 147 -16.81 -0.90 -6.74
CA GLY A 147 -17.22 -0.30 -5.47
C GLY A 147 -16.46 0.98 -5.09
N TYR A 148 -17.20 1.94 -4.53
CA TYR A 148 -16.63 3.13 -3.90
C TYR A 148 -15.62 2.72 -2.82
N PHE A 149 -14.46 3.38 -2.81
CA PHE A 149 -13.41 3.14 -1.83
C PHE A 149 -13.87 3.61 -0.44
N PHE A 150 -13.64 2.82 0.61
CA PHE A 150 -14.09 3.19 1.96
C PHE A 150 -13.44 4.53 2.40
N PRO A 151 -14.15 5.41 3.14
CA PRO A 151 -13.60 6.67 3.61
C PRO A 151 -12.24 6.54 4.29
N PHE A 152 -12.07 5.52 5.13
CA PHE A 152 -10.79 5.22 5.75
C PHE A 152 -9.71 4.90 4.73
N ASP A 153 -9.98 4.04 3.74
CA ASP A 153 -8.98 3.63 2.76
C ASP A 153 -8.58 4.80 1.85
N ARG A 154 -9.50 5.76 1.59
CA ARG A 154 -9.19 7.01 0.89
C ARG A 154 -8.25 7.89 1.69
N ILE A 155 -8.53 8.09 2.99
CA ILE A 155 -7.68 8.91 3.86
C ILE A 155 -6.31 8.25 4.03
N LEU A 156 -6.28 6.93 4.23
CA LEU A 156 -5.05 6.18 4.37
C LEU A 156 -4.23 6.22 3.08
N SER A 157 -4.84 5.99 1.90
CA SER A 157 -4.11 6.01 0.63
C SER A 157 -3.51 7.38 0.33
N ILE A 158 -4.24 8.46 0.60
CA ILE A 158 -3.72 9.83 0.47
C ILE A 158 -2.54 10.04 1.43
N LYS A 159 -2.66 9.59 2.68
CA LYS A 159 -1.58 9.70 3.67
C LYS A 159 -0.33 8.92 3.26
N MET A 160 -0.49 7.67 2.82
CA MET A 160 0.62 6.83 2.38
C MET A 160 1.27 7.39 1.11
N ALA A 161 0.47 7.84 0.13
CA ALA A 161 0.99 8.47 -1.08
C ALA A 161 1.77 9.75 -0.78
N ALA A 162 1.26 10.62 0.09
CA ALA A 162 1.96 11.83 0.50
C ALA A 162 3.30 11.51 1.18
N ARG A 163 3.33 10.51 2.07
CA ARG A 163 4.56 10.05 2.72
C ARG A 163 5.57 9.42 1.75
N ALA A 164 5.11 8.62 0.81
CA ALA A 164 5.97 8.01 -0.20
C ALA A 164 6.62 9.07 -1.10
N VAL A 165 5.85 10.07 -1.55
CA VAL A 165 6.37 11.17 -2.37
C VAL A 165 7.34 12.04 -1.58
N GLU A 166 7.01 12.39 -0.32
CA GLU A 166 7.92 13.12 0.57
C GLU A 166 9.25 12.38 0.73
N TRP A 167 9.22 11.06 0.90
CA TRP A 167 10.41 10.22 1.00
C TRP A 167 11.19 10.18 -0.32
N LEU A 168 10.52 9.98 -1.46
CA LEU A 168 11.17 9.97 -2.78
C LEU A 168 11.88 11.29 -3.07
N VAL A 169 11.27 12.43 -2.74
CA VAL A 169 11.89 13.75 -2.90
C VAL A 169 13.12 13.89 -1.99
N LYS A 170 13.05 13.42 -0.74
CA LYS A 170 14.21 13.43 0.18
C LYS A 170 15.36 12.59 -0.36
N MET A 171 15.08 11.40 -0.87
CA MET A 171 16.11 10.53 -1.48
C MET A 171 16.68 11.15 -2.75
N ALA A 172 15.86 11.76 -3.59
CA ALA A 172 16.32 12.48 -4.78
C ALA A 172 17.30 13.60 -4.42
N VAL A 173 16.99 14.42 -3.41
CA VAL A 173 17.90 15.47 -2.94
C VAL A 173 19.19 14.88 -2.36
N HIS A 174 19.08 13.86 -1.51
CA HIS A 174 20.23 13.21 -0.88
C HIS A 174 21.22 12.64 -1.90
N TYR A 175 20.72 11.87 -2.88
CA TYR A 175 21.58 11.20 -3.86
C TYR A 175 21.96 12.07 -5.06
N SER A 176 21.24 13.16 -5.34
CA SER A 176 21.65 14.12 -6.38
C SER A 176 22.80 15.03 -5.93
N ALA A 177 22.97 15.24 -4.62
CA ALA A 177 24.00 16.13 -4.07
C ALA A 177 25.45 15.71 -4.40
N GLY A 178 25.69 14.44 -4.72
CA GLY A 178 27.02 13.92 -5.06
C GLY A 178 27.38 13.97 -6.54
N SER A 179 26.43 14.30 -7.44
CA SER A 179 26.64 14.24 -8.88
C SER A 179 26.67 15.64 -9.53
N PRO A 180 27.73 16.00 -10.28
CA PRO A 180 27.80 17.29 -10.99
C PRO A 180 26.75 17.42 -12.10
N THR A 181 26.15 16.32 -12.55
CA THR A 181 25.08 16.31 -13.56
C THR A 181 23.67 16.33 -12.94
N GLY A 182 23.56 16.19 -11.61
CA GLY A 182 22.28 16.01 -10.91
C GLY A 182 21.61 14.66 -11.16
N GLU A 183 22.33 13.71 -11.79
CA GLU A 183 21.83 12.34 -11.97
C GLU A 183 21.88 11.56 -10.65
N ILE A 184 20.76 10.94 -10.30
CA ILE A 184 20.60 10.12 -9.11
C ILE A 184 21.05 8.69 -9.44
N SER A 185 22.03 8.20 -8.68
CA SER A 185 22.48 6.80 -8.75
C SER A 185 22.74 6.28 -7.35
N THR A 186 21.95 5.30 -6.91
CA THR A 186 22.11 4.61 -5.62
C THR A 186 21.86 3.11 -5.74
N ALA A 187 22.73 2.33 -5.12
CA ALA A 187 22.59 0.88 -4.96
C ALA A 187 22.34 0.49 -3.50
N GLU A 188 22.19 1.45 -2.60
CA GLU A 188 22.02 1.19 -1.17
C GLU A 188 20.69 0.46 -0.90
N PRO A 189 20.64 -0.50 0.05
CA PRO A 189 19.40 -1.17 0.45
C PRO A 189 18.29 -0.20 0.85
N GLU A 190 18.64 0.87 1.56
CA GLU A 190 17.72 1.89 2.04
C GLU A 190 17.04 2.69 0.92
N SER A 191 17.53 2.60 -0.31
CA SER A 191 16.92 3.27 -1.46
C SER A 191 15.80 2.47 -2.14
N CYS A 192 15.55 1.21 -1.73
CA CYS A 192 14.43 0.41 -2.22
C CYS A 192 13.61 -0.10 -1.03
N VAL A 193 12.43 0.49 -0.79
CA VAL A 193 11.69 0.29 0.47
C VAL A 193 10.22 0.00 0.25
N ILE A 194 9.64 -0.74 1.20
CA ILE A 194 8.20 -0.89 1.37
C ILE A 194 7.71 0.14 2.38
N LEU A 195 6.66 0.87 2.02
CA LEU A 195 5.97 1.80 2.91
C LEU A 195 4.87 1.07 3.68
N GLY A 196 5.20 0.58 4.87
CA GLY A 196 4.31 -0.16 5.74
C GLY A 196 3.67 0.67 6.85
N LEU A 197 2.57 0.15 7.41
CA LEU A 197 2.03 0.63 8.67
C LEU A 197 2.33 -0.40 9.77
N LEU A 198 3.24 -0.06 10.67
CA LEU A 198 3.66 -0.87 11.81
C LEU A 198 3.30 -0.14 13.10
N ASN A 199 2.55 -0.77 14.01
CA ASN A 199 2.14 -0.18 15.29
C ASN A 199 1.50 1.23 15.16
N ARG A 200 0.68 1.43 14.12
CA ARG A 200 0.03 2.72 13.77
C ARG A 200 1.00 3.83 13.30
N GLN A 201 2.27 3.51 13.14
CA GLN A 201 3.27 4.40 12.58
C GLN A 201 3.61 3.98 11.16
N VAL A 202 3.96 4.96 10.34
CA VAL A 202 4.41 4.72 8.97
C VAL A 202 5.89 4.39 9.04
N ALA A 203 6.28 3.26 8.47
CA ALA A 203 7.66 2.78 8.46
C ALA A 203 8.10 2.53 7.02
N PHE A 204 9.35 2.85 6.72
CA PHE A 204 10.02 2.49 5.48
C PHE A 204 10.95 1.33 5.80
N THR A 205 10.72 0.19 5.18
CA THR A 205 11.50 -1.03 5.42
C THR A 205 12.18 -1.46 4.12
N PRO A 206 13.52 -1.62 4.08
CA PRO A 206 14.24 -2.09 2.89
C PRO A 206 13.67 -3.41 2.38
N VAL A 207 13.49 -3.55 1.06
CA VAL A 207 12.84 -4.74 0.46
C VAL A 207 13.63 -6.04 0.67
N ASP A 208 14.94 -5.96 0.85
CA ASP A 208 15.84 -7.10 1.10
C ASP A 208 15.78 -7.59 2.56
N SER A 209 15.27 -6.76 3.46
CA SER A 209 15.22 -7.02 4.91
C SER A 209 13.92 -7.67 5.40
N VAL A 210 12.98 -7.97 4.49
CA VAL A 210 11.61 -8.39 4.79
C VAL A 210 11.30 -9.82 4.34
#